data_AF-A0A101HGN8-F1
#
_entry.id   AF-A0A101HGN8-F1
#
_cell.length_a   1.000
_cell.length_b   1.000
_cell.length_c   1.000
_cell.angle_alpha   90.00
_cell.angle_beta   90.00
_cell.angle_gamma   90.00
#
_symmetry.space_group_name_H-M   'P 1'
#
loop_
_entity.id
_entity.type
_entity.pdbx_description
1 polymer ?
#
loop_
_entity_poly.entity_id
_entity_poly.type
_entity_poly.pdbx_seq_one_letter_code
_entity_poly.pdbx_strand_id
1 'polypeptide(L)'
;MVEQGTPEWFEQRLGRITASNFGALMTMPRSKKDKEAGLISQTTRSYLIKKVSEVLTGTTKEFSTTSIEWGSATEEEARKIYELENMVEVKQIGFAILKSNPIVGGSPDGLVNEDGIIEIKCPNSDTFTGYLLGDSIVKSYMAQIQGNLWILDRSWCDFIVYDPRVIREDLRMHIIRVERDDEYIEKIAEAVDRALVYYGAMLKQLGLTFEDVLNVKYKA
;
A
#
# COMPACT_ATOMS: atom_id res chain seq x y z
N MET A 1 10.96 8.28 -14.04
CA MET A 1 10.17 7.41 -13.12
C MET A 1 8.77 7.32 -13.70
N VAL A 2 8.11 6.18 -13.56
CA VAL A 2 6.70 6.04 -13.98
C VAL A 2 5.83 6.78 -12.98
N GLU A 3 4.84 7.54 -13.45
CA GLU A 3 3.94 8.33 -12.61
C GLU A 3 2.80 7.46 -12.06
N GLN A 4 2.38 7.70 -10.82
CA GLN A 4 1.28 6.96 -10.20
C GLN A 4 -0.04 7.18 -10.96
N GLY A 5 -0.78 6.11 -11.20
CA GLY A 5 -2.06 6.16 -11.90
C GLY A 5 -1.98 6.05 -13.42
N THR A 6 -0.78 5.99 -14.02
CA THR A 6 -0.65 5.71 -15.47
C THR A 6 -0.80 4.21 -15.78
N PRO A 7 -1.11 3.82 -17.04
CA PRO A 7 -1.14 2.41 -17.44
C PRO A 7 0.16 1.65 -17.13
N GLU A 8 1.31 2.30 -17.30
CA GLU A 8 2.63 1.72 -16.99
C GLU A 8 2.79 1.47 -15.49
N TRP A 9 2.19 2.31 -14.64
CA TRP A 9 2.18 2.10 -13.20
C TRP A 9 1.32 0.90 -12.80
N PHE A 10 0.16 0.73 -13.45
CA PHE A 10 -0.66 -0.46 -13.26
C PHE A 10 0.06 -1.73 -13.73
N GLU A 11 0.78 -1.67 -14.85
CA GLU A 11 1.61 -2.78 -15.35
C GLU A 11 2.67 -3.19 -14.32
N GLN A 12 3.36 -2.23 -13.71
CA GLN A 12 4.34 -2.53 -12.65
C GLN A 12 3.74 -3.22 -11.42
N ARG A 13 2.43 -3.14 -11.20
CA ARG A 13 1.75 -3.70 -10.01
C ARG A 13 1.07 -5.03 -10.25
N LEU A 14 0.86 -5.42 -11.51
CA LEU A 14 0.14 -6.63 -11.88
C LEU A 14 0.83 -7.87 -11.32
N GLY A 15 0.06 -8.68 -10.59
CA GLY A 15 0.55 -9.91 -9.96
C GLY A 15 1.52 -9.69 -8.78
N ARG A 16 2.18 -8.52 -8.68
CA ARG A 16 3.06 -8.19 -7.56
C ARG A 16 2.26 -7.99 -6.26
N ILE A 17 2.86 -8.40 -5.16
CA ILE A 17 2.37 -8.14 -3.81
C ILE A 17 2.68 -6.67 -3.48
N THR A 18 1.68 -5.92 -3.01
CA THR A 18 1.80 -4.49 -2.73
C THR A 18 1.71 -4.17 -1.25
N ALA A 19 2.47 -3.17 -0.78
CA ALA A 19 2.48 -2.73 0.62
C ALA A 19 1.09 -2.43 1.19
N SER A 20 0.21 -1.82 0.39
CA SER A 20 -1.19 -1.55 0.75
C SER A 20 -2.03 -2.79 1.08
N ASN A 21 -1.54 -3.99 0.79
CA ASN A 21 -2.20 -5.26 1.12
C ASN A 21 -1.44 -6.09 2.16
N PHE A 22 -0.35 -5.59 2.75
CA PHE A 22 0.38 -6.33 3.78
C PHE A 22 -0.47 -6.66 5.00
N GLY A 23 -1.42 -5.79 5.38
CA GLY A 23 -2.38 -6.11 6.45
C GLY A 23 -3.22 -7.37 6.18
N ALA A 24 -3.56 -7.63 4.90
CA ALA A 24 -4.25 -8.86 4.50
C ALA A 24 -3.36 -10.10 4.62
N LEU A 25 -2.04 -9.95 4.46
CA LEU A 25 -1.07 -11.04 4.62
C LEU A 25 -0.81 -11.36 6.10
N MET A 26 -0.83 -10.34 6.96
CA MET A 26 -0.66 -10.49 8.42
C MET A 26 -1.88 -11.11 9.12
N THR A 27 -3.01 -11.26 8.42
CA THR A 27 -4.21 -11.88 9.00
C THR A 27 -3.96 -13.37 9.24
N MET A 28 -4.16 -13.81 10.48
CA MET A 28 -4.01 -15.21 10.88
C MET A 28 -5.30 -16.01 10.64
N PRO A 29 -5.21 -17.34 10.43
CA PRO A 29 -6.38 -18.22 10.42
C PRO A 29 -7.23 -18.10 11.68
N ARG A 30 -8.54 -18.33 11.58
CA ARG A 30 -9.44 -18.27 12.76
C ARG A 30 -9.28 -19.50 13.66
N SER A 31 -9.10 -20.68 13.07
CA SER A 31 -8.95 -21.95 13.77
C SER A 31 -7.56 -22.11 14.38
N LYS A 32 -7.48 -22.57 15.63
CA LYS A 32 -6.20 -22.90 16.29
C LYS A 32 -5.45 -23.99 15.52
N LYS A 33 -6.16 -25.02 15.05
CA LYS A 33 -5.60 -26.10 14.23
C LYS A 33 -4.92 -25.57 12.97
N ASP A 34 -5.54 -24.61 12.30
CA ASP A 34 -5.00 -24.05 11.05
C ASP A 34 -3.77 -23.17 11.31
N LYS A 35 -3.75 -22.45 12.45
CA LYS A 35 -2.57 -21.71 12.92
C LYS A 35 -1.42 -22.67 13.21
N GLU A 36 -1.67 -23.75 13.95
CA GLU A 36 -0.67 -24.77 14.30
C GLU A 36 -0.15 -25.51 13.07
N ALA A 37 -0.99 -25.71 12.05
CA ALA A 37 -0.61 -26.28 10.77
C ALA A 37 0.11 -25.30 9.83
N GLY A 38 0.33 -24.04 10.25
CA GLY A 38 1.03 -23.02 9.47
C GLY A 38 0.25 -22.51 8.26
N LEU A 39 -1.07 -22.71 8.21
CA LEU A 39 -1.90 -22.29 7.08
C LEU A 39 -2.06 -20.77 7.02
N ILE A 40 -2.36 -20.26 5.82
CA ILE A 40 -2.73 -18.85 5.60
C ILE A 40 -4.22 -18.61 5.90
N SER A 41 -4.58 -17.38 6.25
CA SER A 41 -5.99 -17.02 6.43
C SER A 41 -6.76 -17.00 5.11
N GLN A 42 -8.09 -17.05 5.20
CA GLN A 42 -8.95 -16.86 4.04
C GLN A 42 -8.73 -15.48 3.39
N THR A 43 -8.46 -14.43 4.18
CA THR A 43 -8.15 -13.09 3.69
C THR A 43 -6.90 -13.10 2.81
N THR A 44 -5.81 -13.70 3.32
CA THR A 44 -4.57 -13.89 2.57
C THR A 44 -4.80 -14.71 1.31
N ARG A 45 -5.52 -15.83 1.41
CA ARG A 45 -5.84 -16.68 0.25
C ARG A 45 -6.60 -15.93 -0.83
N SER A 46 -7.64 -15.17 -0.47
CA SER A 46 -8.43 -14.38 -1.41
C SER A 46 -7.58 -13.33 -2.12
N TYR A 47 -6.67 -12.67 -1.40
CA TYR A 47 -5.72 -11.74 -2.00
C TYR A 47 -4.76 -12.41 -2.98
N LEU A 48 -4.18 -13.56 -2.62
CA LEU A 48 -3.29 -14.31 -3.53
C LEU A 48 -4.02 -14.79 -4.79
N ILE A 49 -5.27 -15.24 -4.68
CA ILE A 49 -6.09 -15.59 -5.85
C ILE A 49 -6.31 -14.38 -6.76
N LYS A 50 -6.54 -13.20 -6.19
CA LYS A 50 -6.60 -11.95 -6.98
C LYS A 50 -5.30 -11.71 -7.74
N LYS A 51 -4.14 -11.92 -7.11
CA LYS A 51 -2.83 -11.77 -7.77
C LYS A 51 -2.55 -12.81 -8.84
N VAL A 52 -2.95 -14.07 -8.63
CA VAL A 52 -2.94 -15.08 -9.70
C VAL A 52 -3.86 -14.66 -10.86
N SER A 53 -5.05 -14.14 -10.57
CA SER A 53 -5.98 -13.67 -11.60
C SER A 53 -5.41 -12.51 -12.42
N GLU A 54 -4.75 -11.54 -11.79
CA GLU A 54 -4.08 -10.43 -12.47
C GLU A 54 -3.01 -10.94 -13.46
N VAL A 55 -2.27 -12.00 -13.10
CA VAL A 55 -1.30 -12.64 -14.00
C VAL A 55 -1.98 -13.29 -15.20
N LEU A 56 -3.10 -13.99 -14.98
CA LEU A 56 -3.83 -14.70 -16.03
C LEU A 56 -4.52 -13.75 -17.01
N THR A 57 -5.07 -12.64 -16.52
CA THR A 57 -5.86 -11.72 -17.36
C THR A 57 -5.04 -10.58 -17.91
N GLY A 58 -3.92 -10.21 -17.26
CA GLY A 58 -3.18 -8.99 -17.56
C GLY A 58 -3.96 -7.72 -17.21
N THR A 59 -4.99 -7.83 -16.37
CA THR A 59 -5.86 -6.71 -16.00
C THR A 59 -6.06 -6.66 -14.50
N THR A 60 -6.32 -5.48 -13.95
CA THR A 60 -6.79 -5.35 -12.57
C THR A 60 -8.31 -5.20 -12.59
N LYS A 61 -8.98 -5.67 -11.53
CA LYS A 61 -10.41 -5.42 -11.36
C LYS A 61 -10.60 -3.91 -11.20
N GLU A 62 -11.14 -3.25 -12.23
CA GLU A 62 -11.45 -1.82 -12.21
C GLU A 62 -12.30 -1.49 -10.98
N PHE A 63 -11.85 -0.54 -10.17
CA PHE A 63 -12.67 0.06 -9.13
C PHE A 63 -13.00 1.50 -9.55
N SER A 64 -14.28 1.73 -9.83
CA SER A 64 -15.04 3.00 -9.84
C SER A 64 -14.28 4.34 -9.97
N THR A 65 -14.59 5.08 -11.04
CA THR A 65 -14.01 6.36 -11.45
C THR A 65 -14.21 7.53 -10.47
N THR A 66 -15.34 7.61 -9.76
CA THR A 66 -15.66 8.79 -8.94
C THR A 66 -14.85 8.92 -7.65
N SER A 67 -14.54 7.81 -6.98
CA SER A 67 -13.67 7.82 -5.79
C SER A 67 -12.20 8.05 -6.14
N ILE A 68 -11.78 7.62 -7.33
CA ILE A 68 -10.42 7.83 -7.85
C ILE A 68 -10.22 9.30 -8.24
N GLU A 69 -11.18 9.91 -8.94
CA GLU A 69 -11.11 11.32 -9.34
C GLU A 69 -11.06 12.24 -8.12
N TRP A 70 -11.92 12.01 -7.12
CA TRP A 70 -11.89 12.74 -5.85
C TRP A 70 -10.56 12.54 -5.12
N GLY A 71 -10.10 11.29 -4.99
CA GLY A 71 -8.85 10.96 -4.33
C GLY A 71 -7.65 11.65 -4.98
N SER A 72 -7.52 11.56 -6.30
CA SER A 72 -6.40 12.12 -7.06
C SER A 72 -6.31 13.65 -6.92
N ALA A 73 -7.44 14.36 -7.12
CA ALA A 73 -7.46 15.82 -7.03
C ALA A 73 -7.18 16.31 -5.59
N THR A 74 -7.75 15.64 -4.59
CA THR A 74 -7.57 16.04 -3.19
C THR A 74 -6.19 15.65 -2.64
N GLU A 75 -5.58 14.58 -3.13
CA GLU A 75 -4.22 14.17 -2.77
C GLU A 75 -3.17 15.18 -3.26
N GLU A 76 -3.32 15.67 -4.49
CA GLU A 76 -2.44 16.72 -5.03
C GLU A 76 -2.53 18.01 -4.20
N GLU A 77 -3.75 18.42 -3.83
CA GLU A 77 -3.96 19.58 -2.96
C GLU A 77 -3.35 19.38 -1.57
N ALA A 78 -3.59 18.23 -0.93
CA ALA A 78 -3.03 17.89 0.37
C ALA A 78 -1.50 17.92 0.35
N ARG A 79 -0.87 17.37 -0.69
CA ARG A 79 0.58 17.39 -0.85
C ARG A 79 1.13 18.82 -0.90
N LYS A 80 0.52 19.70 -1.72
CA LYS A 80 0.96 21.10 -1.83
C LYS A 80 0.83 21.86 -0.51
N ILE A 81 -0.26 21.64 0.23
CA ILE A 81 -0.44 22.24 1.56
C ILE A 81 0.64 21.73 2.52
N TYR A 82 0.88 20.42 2.54
CA TYR A 82 1.91 19.82 3.39
C TYR A 82 3.31 20.38 3.09
N GLU A 83 3.69 20.50 1.80
CA GLU A 83 4.96 21.10 1.36
C GLU A 83 5.12 22.53 1.88
N LEU A 84 4.07 23.35 1.74
CA LEU A 84 4.07 24.75 2.17
C LEU A 84 4.14 24.88 3.70
N GLU A 85 3.35 24.12 4.45
CA GLU A 85 3.28 24.21 5.91
C GLU A 85 4.55 23.68 6.59
N ASN A 86 5.18 22.65 6.01
CA ASN A 86 6.37 22.01 6.58
C ASN A 86 7.68 22.52 5.94
N MET A 87 7.60 23.38 4.93
CA MET A 87 8.74 23.92 4.18
C MET A 87 9.65 22.81 3.62
N VAL A 88 9.03 21.78 3.04
CA VAL A 88 9.71 20.62 2.44
C VAL A 88 9.30 20.44 0.98
N GLU A 89 10.13 19.76 0.20
CA GLU A 89 9.78 19.28 -1.14
C GLU A 89 9.36 17.81 -1.04
N VAL A 90 8.22 17.48 -1.65
CA VAL A 90 7.73 16.10 -1.77
C VAL A 90 8.01 15.61 -3.18
N LYS A 91 8.96 14.68 -3.30
CA LYS A 91 9.26 14.03 -4.57
C LYS A 91 8.31 12.85 -4.80
N GLN A 92 7.37 13.01 -5.73
CA GLN A 92 6.52 11.91 -6.18
C GLN A 92 7.36 10.80 -6.84
N ILE A 93 6.96 9.55 -6.58
CA ILE A 93 7.55 8.35 -7.18
C ILE A 93 6.44 7.41 -7.67
N GLY A 94 6.80 6.49 -8.55
CA GLY A 94 5.88 5.46 -9.05
C GLY A 94 5.81 4.24 -8.12
N PHE A 95 6.06 3.07 -8.70
CA PHE A 95 6.14 1.82 -7.95
C PHE A 95 7.60 1.50 -7.59
N ALA A 96 7.88 1.44 -6.28
CA ALA A 96 9.16 1.00 -5.74
C ALA A 96 9.15 -0.51 -5.53
N ILE A 97 10.22 -1.17 -5.95
CA ILE A 97 10.40 -2.62 -5.83
C ILE A 97 11.29 -2.91 -4.62
N LEU A 98 10.91 -3.91 -3.82
CA LEU A 98 11.74 -4.37 -2.71
C LEU A 98 13.06 -4.94 -3.26
N LYS A 99 14.20 -4.42 -2.80
CA LYS A 99 15.53 -4.80 -3.30
C LYS A 99 15.80 -6.31 -3.23
N SER A 100 15.32 -6.98 -2.18
CA SER A 100 15.51 -8.41 -1.96
C SER A 100 14.53 -9.29 -2.73
N ASN A 101 13.41 -8.74 -3.25
CA ASN A 101 12.40 -9.55 -3.93
C ASN A 101 11.58 -8.72 -4.95
N PRO A 102 11.73 -8.97 -6.26
CA PRO A 102 11.06 -8.20 -7.31
C PRO A 102 9.55 -8.44 -7.44
N ILE A 103 9.00 -9.40 -6.69
CA ILE A 103 7.56 -9.70 -6.62
C ILE A 103 6.86 -8.80 -5.60
N VAL A 104 7.61 -8.06 -4.79
CA VAL A 104 7.10 -7.23 -3.70
C VAL A 104 7.42 -5.76 -3.99
N GLY A 105 6.48 -4.87 -3.74
CA GLY A 105 6.72 -3.44 -3.89
C GLY A 105 5.64 -2.55 -3.29
N GLY A 106 5.79 -1.25 -3.46
CA GLY A 106 4.99 -0.23 -2.80
C GLY A 106 5.00 1.09 -3.56
N SER A 107 4.04 1.94 -3.27
CA SER A 107 3.94 3.29 -3.83
C SER A 107 3.48 4.19 -2.70
N PRO A 108 4.39 4.75 -1.89
CA PRO A 108 4.00 5.88 -1.03
C PRO A 108 3.69 7.09 -1.91
N ASP A 109 2.96 8.05 -1.35
CA ASP A 109 2.48 9.21 -2.09
C ASP A 109 3.58 10.26 -2.34
N GLY A 110 4.73 10.10 -1.67
CA GLY A 110 5.95 10.86 -1.96
C GLY A 110 7.11 10.56 -1.04
N LEU A 111 8.30 10.98 -1.46
CA LEU A 111 9.53 10.98 -0.66
C LEU A 111 9.76 12.39 -0.12
N VAL A 112 10.17 12.48 1.15
CA VAL A 112 10.49 13.75 1.81
C VAL A 112 11.91 13.69 2.34
N ASN A 113 12.71 14.70 2.00
CA ASN A 113 14.12 14.78 2.39
C ASN A 113 14.90 13.48 2.08
N GLU A 114 15.93 13.18 2.86
CA GLU A 114 16.81 12.03 2.65
C GLU A 114 16.20 10.71 3.12
N ASP A 115 15.36 10.72 4.15
CA ASP A 115 14.96 9.51 4.87
C ASP A 115 13.44 9.41 5.19
N GLY A 116 12.62 10.35 4.73
CA GLY A 116 11.17 10.37 4.95
C GLY A 116 10.34 9.93 3.75
N ILE A 117 9.10 9.55 4.04
CA ILE A 117 8.01 9.36 3.06
C ILE A 117 6.72 10.03 3.55
N ILE A 118 5.76 10.22 2.65
CA ILE A 118 4.39 10.58 3.03
C ILE A 118 3.39 9.53 2.56
N GLU A 119 2.29 9.42 3.29
CA GLU A 119 1.11 8.64 2.91
C GLU A 119 -0.13 9.50 3.20
N ILE A 120 -0.82 9.90 2.14
CA ILE A 120 -1.96 10.82 2.16
C ILE A 120 -3.25 10.01 2.05
N LYS A 121 -4.26 10.39 2.84
CA LYS A 121 -5.61 9.84 2.75
C LYS A 121 -6.64 10.96 2.78
N CYS A 122 -7.57 10.94 1.82
CA CYS A 122 -8.68 11.89 1.74
C CYS A 122 -10.02 11.17 1.98
N PRO A 123 -10.35 10.78 3.22
CA PRO A 123 -11.53 9.97 3.51
C PRO A 123 -12.84 10.78 3.42
N ASN A 124 -13.98 10.17 3.77
CA ASN A 124 -15.22 10.92 3.99
C ASN A 124 -15.12 11.79 5.27
N SER A 125 -15.96 12.81 5.37
CA SER A 125 -15.89 13.80 6.47
C SER A 125 -16.15 13.19 7.84
N ASP A 126 -16.99 12.16 7.94
CA ASP A 126 -17.25 11.48 9.22
C ASP A 126 -15.98 10.77 9.72
N THR A 127 -15.29 10.06 8.83
CA THR A 127 -14.02 9.38 9.13
C THR A 127 -12.93 10.38 9.46
N PHE A 128 -12.81 11.46 8.67
CA PHE A 128 -11.87 12.55 8.95
C PHE A 128 -12.13 13.18 10.33
N THR A 129 -13.39 13.43 10.67
CA THR A 129 -13.77 14.01 11.97
C THR A 129 -13.42 13.06 13.12
N GLY A 130 -13.66 11.75 12.96
CA GLY A 130 -13.22 10.75 13.94
C GLY A 130 -11.71 10.83 14.21
N TYR A 131 -10.93 11.03 13.16
CA TYR A 131 -9.47 11.18 13.27
C TYR A 131 -9.07 12.45 14.04
N LEU A 132 -9.72 13.58 13.79
CA LEU A 132 -9.51 14.80 14.59
C LEU A 132 -9.87 14.61 16.07
N LEU A 133 -10.80 13.70 16.38
CA LEU A 133 -11.23 13.37 17.73
C LEU A 133 -10.37 12.29 18.41
N GLY A 134 -9.33 11.80 17.74
CA GLY A 134 -8.37 10.84 18.31
C GLY A 134 -8.65 9.37 18.00
N ASP A 135 -9.55 9.06 17.06
CA ASP A 135 -9.69 7.69 16.57
C ASP A 135 -8.37 7.21 15.96
N SER A 136 -7.93 6.02 16.36
CA SER A 136 -6.63 5.48 15.99
C SER A 136 -6.58 5.06 14.51
N ILE A 137 -6.28 6.01 13.62
CA ILE A 137 -6.08 5.80 12.18
C ILE A 137 -5.03 4.73 11.89
N VAL A 138 -3.89 4.86 12.59
CA VAL A 138 -2.63 4.25 12.17
C VAL A 138 -2.74 2.74 12.15
N LYS A 139 -3.57 2.11 12.98
CA LYS A 139 -3.72 0.64 13.02
C LYS A 139 -4.12 0.04 11.67
N SER A 140 -5.00 0.70 10.91
CA SER A 140 -5.47 0.19 9.62
C SER A 140 -4.42 0.35 8.51
N TYR A 141 -3.54 1.34 8.63
CA TYR A 141 -2.53 1.68 7.62
C TYR A 141 -1.11 1.31 8.04
N MET A 142 -0.88 0.84 9.27
CA MET A 142 0.46 0.58 9.82
C MET A 142 1.23 -0.42 8.96
N ALA A 143 0.55 -1.49 8.51
CA ALA A 143 1.17 -2.47 7.61
C ALA A 143 1.59 -1.88 6.26
N GLN A 144 0.83 -0.93 5.73
CA GLN A 144 1.18 -0.24 4.50
C GLN A 144 2.34 0.74 4.72
N ILE A 145 2.28 1.55 5.77
CA ILE A 145 3.29 2.56 6.11
C ILE A 145 4.64 1.88 6.39
N GLN A 146 4.67 0.94 7.33
CA GLN A 146 5.88 0.18 7.66
C GLN A 146 6.36 -0.64 6.47
N GLY A 147 5.44 -1.16 5.64
CA GLY A 147 5.77 -1.82 4.39
C GLY A 147 6.51 -0.91 3.41
N ASN A 148 6.03 0.30 3.19
CA ASN A 148 6.69 1.29 2.33
C ASN A 148 8.03 1.73 2.90
N LEU A 149 8.15 1.93 4.22
CA LEU A 149 9.43 2.20 4.90
C LEU A 149 10.45 1.08 4.70
N TRP A 150 10.00 -0.17 4.79
CA TRP A 150 10.82 -1.35 4.52
C TRP A 150 11.30 -1.40 3.07
N ILE A 151 10.39 -1.24 2.10
CA ILE A 151 10.69 -1.33 0.67
C ILE A 151 11.69 -0.26 0.23
N LEU A 152 11.53 0.96 0.73
CA LEU A 152 12.34 2.11 0.34
C LEU A 152 13.57 2.34 1.21
N ASP A 153 13.70 1.58 2.30
CA ASP A 153 14.77 1.74 3.30
C ASP A 153 14.79 3.16 3.88
N ARG A 154 13.65 3.56 4.45
CA ARG A 154 13.37 4.91 4.98
C ARG A 154 13.07 4.86 6.48
N SER A 155 13.27 5.97 7.17
CA SER A 155 13.24 6.08 8.64
C SER A 155 11.85 6.42 9.20
N TRP A 156 11.05 7.20 8.46
CA TRP A 156 9.78 7.70 8.99
C TRP A 156 8.79 8.03 7.88
N CYS A 157 7.52 8.06 8.26
CA CYS A 157 6.42 8.46 7.40
C CYS A 157 5.59 9.55 8.08
N ASP A 158 5.31 10.64 7.37
CA ASP A 158 4.19 11.51 7.73
C ASP A 158 2.91 10.96 7.10
N PHE A 159 2.05 10.43 7.97
CA PHE A 159 0.72 10.00 7.58
C PHE A 159 -0.23 11.20 7.66
N ILE A 160 -0.75 11.61 6.51
CA ILE A 160 -1.52 12.83 6.32
C ILE A 160 -2.96 12.45 6.03
N VAL A 161 -3.90 13.00 6.79
CA VAL A 161 -5.32 12.98 6.43
C VAL A 161 -5.78 14.38 6.07
N TYR A 162 -6.53 14.48 4.98
CA TYR A 162 -6.98 15.76 4.43
C TYR A 162 -8.46 15.71 4.07
N ASP A 163 -9.20 16.77 4.40
CA ASP A 163 -10.57 16.97 3.91
C ASP A 163 -10.80 18.45 3.53
N PRO A 164 -10.84 18.80 2.23
CA PRO A 164 -11.05 20.18 1.79
C PRO A 164 -12.46 20.71 2.10
N ARG A 165 -13.42 19.83 2.44
CA ARG A 165 -14.81 20.23 2.78
C ARG A 165 -14.91 20.84 4.18
N VAL A 166 -13.90 20.66 5.03
CA VAL A 166 -13.89 21.24 6.37
C VAL A 166 -13.81 22.77 6.25
N ILE A 167 -14.77 23.46 6.87
CA ILE A 167 -14.93 24.92 6.73
C ILE A 167 -13.76 25.67 7.35
N ARG A 168 -13.26 25.18 8.50
CA ARG A 168 -12.10 25.73 9.18
C ARG A 168 -10.81 25.23 8.53
N GLU A 169 -10.08 26.13 7.88
CA GLU A 169 -8.88 25.78 7.11
C GLU A 169 -7.80 25.14 7.98
N ASP A 170 -7.64 25.62 9.21
CA ASP A 170 -6.68 25.12 10.20
C ASP A 170 -6.99 23.69 10.70
N LEU A 171 -8.17 23.15 10.36
CA LEU A 171 -8.58 21.79 10.68
C LEU A 171 -8.67 20.88 9.45
N ARG A 172 -8.35 21.36 8.24
CA ARG A 172 -8.48 20.55 7.02
C ARG A 172 -7.43 19.45 6.92
N MET A 173 -6.31 19.60 7.62
CA MET A 173 -5.20 18.65 7.59
C MET A 173 -4.86 18.17 9.01
N HIS A 174 -4.61 16.87 9.14
CA HIS A 174 -4.05 16.29 10.34
C HIS A 174 -2.89 15.35 9.97
N ILE A 175 -1.75 15.55 10.60
CA ILE A 175 -0.49 14.85 10.29
C ILE A 175 -0.07 14.03 11.51
N ILE A 176 0.30 12.77 11.27
CA ILE A 176 0.82 11.86 12.28
C ILE A 176 2.16 11.31 11.81
N ARG A 177 3.24 11.62 12.56
CA ARG A 177 4.57 11.03 12.35
C ARG A 177 4.56 9.57 12.81
N VAL A 178 4.91 8.67 11.91
CA VAL A 178 5.10 7.24 12.18
C VAL A 178 6.56 6.89 11.94
N GLU A 179 7.27 6.57 13.01
CA GLU A 179 8.66 6.10 12.93
C GLU A 179 8.71 4.66 12.43
N ARG A 180 9.80 4.30 11.77
CA ARG A 180 10.10 2.92 11.38
C ARG A 180 10.13 2.03 12.62
N ASP A 181 9.43 0.90 12.51
CA ASP A 181 9.37 -0.14 13.53
C ASP A 181 9.88 -1.45 12.92
N ASP A 182 11.17 -1.75 13.16
CA ASP A 182 11.82 -2.93 12.60
C ASP A 182 11.21 -4.25 13.11
N GLU A 183 10.71 -4.29 14.35
CA GLU A 183 10.03 -5.49 14.88
C GLU A 183 8.68 -5.72 14.18
N TYR A 184 7.98 -4.65 13.82
CA TYR A 184 6.76 -4.75 13.04
C TYR A 184 7.05 -5.10 11.58
N ILE A 185 8.11 -4.55 11.00
CA ILE A 185 8.59 -4.88 9.64
C ILE A 185 9.00 -6.35 9.56
N GLU A 186 9.64 -6.92 10.58
CA GLU A 186 9.98 -8.34 10.61
C GLU A 186 8.72 -9.21 10.53
N LYS A 187 7.65 -8.86 11.26
CA LYS A 187 6.35 -9.54 11.17
C LYS A 187 5.71 -9.42 9.78
N ILE A 188 5.87 -8.28 9.12
CA ILE A 188 5.43 -8.09 7.73
C ILE A 188 6.24 -9.02 6.81
N ALA A 189 7.56 -9.06 6.95
CA ALA A 189 8.45 -9.88 6.13
C ALA A 189 8.11 -11.37 6.26
N GLU A 190 7.92 -11.88 7.48
CA GLU A 190 7.47 -13.26 7.72
C GLU A 190 6.12 -13.58 7.07
N ALA A 191 5.18 -12.63 7.10
CA ALA A 191 3.87 -12.78 6.47
C ALA A 191 3.99 -12.80 4.93
N VAL A 192 4.86 -11.96 4.37
CA VAL A 192 5.16 -11.91 2.93
C VAL A 192 5.84 -13.20 2.47
N ASP A 193 6.85 -13.69 3.18
CA ASP A 193 7.55 -14.94 2.84
C ASP A 193 6.61 -16.13 2.83
N ARG A 194 5.76 -16.24 3.86
CA ARG A 194 4.71 -17.25 3.91
C ARG A 194 3.78 -17.11 2.71
N ALA A 195 3.32 -15.90 2.41
CA ALA A 195 2.42 -15.65 1.28
C ALA A 195 3.05 -16.04 -0.07
N LEU A 196 4.35 -15.78 -0.26
CA LEU A 196 5.10 -16.13 -1.47
C LEU A 196 5.18 -17.65 -1.69
N VAL A 197 5.33 -18.45 -0.63
CA VAL A 197 5.29 -19.92 -0.72
C VAL A 197 3.94 -20.39 -1.30
N TYR A 198 2.83 -19.89 -0.75
CA TYR A 198 1.50 -20.24 -1.23
C TYR A 198 1.24 -19.68 -2.64
N TYR A 199 1.71 -18.47 -2.93
CA TYR A 199 1.53 -17.86 -4.24
C TYR A 199 2.26 -18.66 -5.33
N GLY A 200 3.52 -19.02 -5.10
CA GLY A 200 4.30 -19.87 -5.99
C GLY A 200 3.65 -21.24 -6.21
N ALA A 201 3.08 -21.85 -5.16
CA ALA A 201 2.33 -23.10 -5.29
C ALA A 201 1.06 -22.95 -6.15
N MET A 202 0.31 -21.85 -6.00
CA MET A 202 -0.88 -21.57 -6.83
C MET A 202 -0.50 -21.32 -8.30
N LEU A 203 0.56 -20.56 -8.56
CA LEU A 203 1.08 -20.35 -9.91
C LEU A 203 1.46 -21.69 -10.56
N LYS A 204 2.22 -22.53 -9.84
CA LYS A 204 2.66 -23.84 -10.33
C LYS A 204 1.49 -24.78 -10.66
N GLN A 205 0.40 -24.74 -9.90
CA GLN A 205 -0.82 -25.51 -10.22
C GLN A 205 -1.43 -25.16 -11.57
N LEU A 206 -1.16 -23.95 -12.07
CA LEU A 206 -1.64 -23.45 -13.36
C LEU A 206 -0.55 -23.45 -14.44
N GLY A 207 0.62 -24.05 -14.16
CA GLY A 207 1.75 -24.04 -15.09
C GLY A 207 2.48 -22.70 -15.19
N LEU A 208 2.28 -21.79 -14.24
CA LEU A 208 2.93 -20.48 -14.16
C LEU A 208 4.07 -20.47 -13.14
N THR A 209 4.90 -19.44 -13.23
CA THR A 209 6.05 -19.17 -12.38
C THR A 209 6.08 -17.69 -11.97
N PHE A 210 7.02 -17.32 -11.10
CA PHE A 210 7.27 -15.91 -10.79
C PHE A 210 7.83 -15.12 -11.99
N GLU A 211 8.42 -15.79 -12.98
CA GLU A 211 8.85 -15.12 -14.22
C GLU A 211 7.64 -14.60 -15.00
N ASP A 212 6.52 -15.34 -15.00
CA ASP A 212 5.29 -14.86 -15.59
C ASP A 212 4.80 -13.59 -14.89
N VAL A 213 4.86 -13.53 -13.56
CA VAL A 213 4.52 -12.33 -12.78
C VAL A 213 5.36 -11.12 -13.20
N LEU A 214 6.66 -11.32 -13.43
CA LEU A 214 7.57 -10.24 -13.80
C LEU A 214 7.35 -9.72 -15.23
N ASN A 215 6.79 -10.56 -16.11
CA ASN A 215 6.58 -10.25 -17.53
C ASN A 215 5.11 -9.98 -17.92
N VAL A 216 4.19 -9.95 -16.95
CA VAL A 216 2.79 -9.60 -17.20
C VAL A 216 2.67 -8.18 -17.73
N LYS A 217 1.85 -8.01 -18.76
CA LYS A 217 1.56 -6.71 -19.38
C LYS A 217 0.13 -6.29 -19.11
N TYR A 218 -0.06 -4.99 -18.84
CA TYR A 218 -1.39 -4.41 -18.66
C TYR A 218 -2.17 -4.40 -19.99
N LYS A 219 -3.38 -4.97 -19.98
CA LYS A 219 -4.32 -4.96 -21.10
C LYS A 219 -5.52 -4.08 -20.70
N ALA A 220 -5.71 -2.98 -21.43
CA ALA A 220 -6.88 -2.11 -21.29
C ALA A 220 -8.14 -2.81 -21.81
#